data_AF-A0A534T0A5-F1
#
_entry.id   AF-A0A534T0A5-F1
#
_cell.length_a   1.000
_cell.length_b   1.000
_cell.length_c   1.000
_cell.angle_alpha   90.00
_cell.angle_beta   90.00
_cell.angle_gamma   90.00
#
_symmetry.space_group_name_H-M   'P 1'
#
loop_
_entity.id
_entity.type
_entity.pdbx_description
1 polymer ?
#
loop_
_entity_poly.entity_id
_entity_poly.type
_entity_poly.pdbx_seq_one_letter_code
_entity_poly.pdbx_strand_id
1 'polypeptide(L)'
;MWRRLQALGAVAIKNSAYVLPRTDQAREDFEWVLREIIKQGGEASLCEARFVDGLRDDQVEALFNAARDAEYGGIVAEARRVADNLPSGEALPEGRRPQLEAEVARLKRRLAEVSALDFFGAPGREAADGLVASLEARAQRGLERMADGRQLGDLHGRTWVTRKGIHIDRIASAWLIRRFVDPGAAFKFVPARSYRPEPGELRFDMFEAEFTHEGDLCTFEVLLARVRLDDPALRPIAAIVHDIDLKDAKFDRPEAAGIDRLIAGIAMRHRDDEDRLARGAAVFDDLYEYFRRKRA
;
A
#
# COMPACT_ATOMS: atom_id res chain seq x y z
N MET A 1 23.30 -8.71 18.33
CA MET A 1 23.47 -10.02 17.68
C MET A 1 22.20 -10.87 17.63
N TRP A 2 21.61 -11.28 18.76
CA TRP A 2 20.45 -12.19 18.74
C TRP A 2 19.24 -11.68 17.91
N ARG A 3 18.88 -10.38 18.02
CA ARG A 3 17.82 -9.76 17.21
C ARG A 3 18.05 -9.86 15.70
N ARG A 4 19.32 -9.84 15.25
CA ARG A 4 19.67 -9.91 13.83
C ARG A 4 19.53 -11.33 13.29
N LEU A 5 19.89 -12.33 14.09
CA LEU A 5 19.65 -13.74 13.77
C LEU A 5 18.15 -14.05 13.70
N GLN A 6 17.36 -13.49 14.63
CA GLN A 6 15.90 -13.62 14.57
C GLN A 6 15.29 -12.96 13.33
N ALA A 7 15.82 -11.80 12.90
CA ALA A 7 15.35 -11.12 11.69
C ALA A 7 15.61 -11.94 10.41
N LEU A 8 16.56 -12.89 10.44
CA LEU A 8 16.79 -13.85 9.36
C LEU A 8 15.91 -15.10 9.47
N GLY A 9 15.07 -15.19 10.49
CA GLY A 9 14.24 -16.35 10.77
C GLY A 9 14.95 -17.48 11.52
N ALA A 10 16.18 -17.26 12.01
CA ALA A 10 16.96 -18.30 12.68
C ALA A 10 16.39 -18.66 14.06
N VAL A 11 16.39 -19.95 14.39
CA VAL A 11 15.95 -20.46 15.70
C VAL A 11 17.12 -20.93 16.53
N ALA A 12 17.03 -20.76 17.85
CA ALA A 12 18.03 -21.22 18.79
C ALA A 12 17.78 -22.69 19.14
N ILE A 13 18.77 -23.56 18.91
CA ILE A 13 18.73 -24.97 19.34
C ILE A 13 19.24 -25.13 20.77
N LYS A 14 20.28 -24.37 21.12
CA LYS A 14 20.90 -24.29 22.45
C LYS A 14 21.44 -22.88 22.67
N ASN A 15 21.87 -22.58 23.90
CA ASN A 15 22.56 -21.32 24.20
C ASN A 15 23.72 -21.12 23.21
N SER A 16 23.66 -20.03 22.44
CA SER A 16 24.65 -19.64 21.42
C SER A 16 24.71 -20.48 20.14
N ALA A 17 23.78 -21.41 19.90
CA ALA A 17 23.68 -22.16 18.65
C ALA A 17 22.36 -21.84 17.93
N TYR A 18 22.48 -21.18 16.78
CA TYR A 18 21.35 -20.78 15.93
C TYR A 18 21.41 -21.51 14.60
N VAL A 19 20.24 -21.89 14.08
CA VAL A 19 20.13 -22.63 12.83
C VAL A 19 19.17 -21.98 11.86
N LEU A 20 19.43 -22.21 10.56
CA LEU A 20 18.55 -21.92 9.44
C LEU A 20 18.50 -23.14 8.52
N PRO A 21 17.40 -23.34 7.76
CA PRO A 21 17.37 -24.31 6.68
C PRO A 21 18.44 -23.96 5.63
N ARG A 22 19.12 -24.98 5.11
CA ARG A 22 20.19 -24.78 4.12
C ARG A 22 19.60 -24.27 2.80
N THR A 23 19.86 -23.01 2.51
CA THR A 23 19.61 -22.34 1.22
C THR A 23 20.79 -21.42 0.91
N ASP A 24 20.97 -21.06 -0.37
CA ASP A 24 22.04 -20.12 -0.76
C ASP A 24 21.88 -18.77 -0.06
N GLN A 25 20.64 -18.28 0.04
CA GLN A 25 20.31 -17.04 0.75
C GLN A 25 20.66 -17.12 2.24
N ALA A 26 20.23 -18.19 2.94
CA ALA A 26 20.53 -18.35 4.37
C ALA A 26 22.03 -18.43 4.66
N ARG A 27 22.80 -19.02 3.75
CA ARG A 27 24.27 -19.05 3.84
C ARG A 27 24.86 -17.64 3.71
N GLU A 28 24.47 -16.88 2.69
CA GLU A 28 24.94 -15.50 2.49
C GLU A 28 24.60 -14.61 3.70
N ASP A 29 23.38 -14.76 4.24
CA ASP A 29 22.92 -14.02 5.40
C ASP A 29 23.76 -14.33 6.65
N PHE A 30 24.06 -15.60 6.90
CA PHE A 30 24.94 -16.02 8.01
C PHE A 30 26.40 -15.61 7.81
N GLU A 31 26.92 -15.62 6.58
CA GLU A 31 28.26 -15.09 6.28
C GLU A 31 28.37 -13.60 6.60
N TRP A 32 27.32 -12.82 6.30
CA TRP A 32 27.24 -11.41 6.67
C TRP A 32 27.24 -11.20 8.19
N VAL A 33 26.42 -11.97 8.91
CA VAL A 33 26.36 -11.90 10.38
C VAL A 33 27.70 -12.30 11.01
N LEU A 34 28.35 -13.34 10.49
CA LEU A 34 29.68 -13.77 10.94
C LEU A 34 30.71 -12.65 10.81
N ARG A 35 30.79 -11.99 9.65
CA ARG A 35 31.71 -10.86 9.41
C ARG A 35 31.45 -9.71 10.37
N GLU A 36 30.19 -9.41 10.68
CA GLU A 36 29.82 -8.37 11.63
C GLU A 36 30.27 -8.70 13.05
N ILE A 37 30.08 -9.94 13.52
CA ILE A 37 30.53 -10.39 14.85
C ILE A 37 32.04 -10.20 14.98
N ILE A 38 32.82 -10.68 14.00
CA ILE A 38 34.28 -10.57 14.01
C ILE A 38 34.72 -9.10 14.01
N LYS A 39 34.07 -8.26 13.19
CA LYS A 39 34.37 -6.82 13.14
C LYS A 39 34.11 -6.11 14.47
N GLN A 40 33.16 -6.59 15.27
CA GLN A 40 32.86 -6.07 16.61
C GLN A 40 33.75 -6.69 17.72
N GLY A 41 34.74 -7.50 17.35
CA GLY A 41 35.67 -8.14 18.28
C GLY A 41 35.14 -9.42 18.94
N GLY A 42 34.04 -9.99 18.42
CA GLY A 42 33.51 -11.27 18.86
C GLY A 42 34.08 -12.47 18.08
N GLU A 43 33.79 -13.67 18.58
CA GLU A 43 34.12 -14.94 17.93
C GLU A 43 32.85 -15.64 17.45
N ALA A 44 32.87 -16.19 16.25
CA ALA A 44 31.79 -16.99 15.70
C ALA A 44 32.33 -17.97 14.64
N SER A 45 31.58 -19.03 14.37
CA SER A 45 31.88 -20.01 13.34
C SER A 45 30.60 -20.38 12.60
N LEU A 46 30.70 -20.54 11.29
CA LEU A 46 29.61 -21.00 10.43
C LEU A 46 29.91 -22.42 9.99
N CYS A 47 28.95 -23.33 10.16
CA CYS A 47 29.06 -24.71 9.71
C CYS A 47 27.78 -25.17 9.01
N GLU A 48 27.95 -26.01 7.99
CA GLU A 48 26.87 -26.84 7.46
C GLU A 48 26.91 -28.17 8.21
N ALA A 49 25.78 -28.58 8.79
CA ALA A 49 25.71 -29.78 9.63
C ALA A 49 24.38 -30.51 9.43
N ARG A 50 24.41 -31.81 9.75
CA ARG A 50 23.21 -32.63 9.96
C ARG A 50 23.30 -33.26 11.34
N PHE A 51 22.18 -33.37 12.04
CA PHE A 51 22.15 -34.14 13.29
C PHE A 51 22.25 -35.63 12.96
N VAL A 52 23.19 -36.32 13.59
CA VAL A 52 23.38 -37.77 13.45
C VAL A 52 22.63 -38.53 14.55
N ASP A 53 22.54 -37.93 15.74
CA ASP A 53 21.78 -38.41 16.89
C ASP A 53 21.34 -37.21 17.74
N GLY A 54 20.34 -37.38 18.61
CA GLY A 54 19.76 -36.34 19.45
C GLY A 54 18.54 -35.67 18.82
N LEU A 55 18.70 -34.41 18.36
CA LEU A 55 17.60 -33.65 17.74
C LEU A 55 17.32 -34.18 16.35
N ARG A 56 16.06 -34.58 16.13
CA ARG A 56 15.57 -34.98 14.82
C ARG A 56 15.05 -33.78 14.02
N ASP A 57 14.97 -33.93 12.71
CA ASP A 57 14.49 -32.88 11.81
C ASP A 57 13.07 -32.41 12.16
N ASP A 58 12.15 -33.33 12.49
CA ASP A 58 10.77 -32.99 12.93
C ASP A 58 10.75 -32.12 14.20
N GLN A 59 11.70 -32.34 15.11
CA GLN A 59 11.82 -31.54 16.33
C GLN A 59 12.41 -30.15 16.03
N VAL A 60 13.33 -30.05 15.06
CA VAL A 60 13.88 -28.76 14.63
C VAL A 60 12.84 -27.96 13.86
N GLU A 61 12.10 -28.59 12.94
CA GLU A 61 10.95 -27.99 12.24
C GLU A 61 9.90 -27.47 13.23
N ALA A 62 9.60 -28.24 14.28
CA ALA A 62 8.70 -27.80 15.34
C ALA A 62 9.19 -26.54 16.06
N LEU A 63 10.50 -26.34 16.20
CA LEU A 63 11.05 -25.09 16.77
C LEU A 63 10.84 -23.90 15.83
N PHE A 64 11.00 -24.08 14.52
CA PHE A 64 10.69 -23.05 13.52
C PHE A 64 9.21 -22.69 13.52
N ASN A 65 8.34 -23.70 13.46
CA ASN A 65 6.90 -23.51 13.49
C ASN A 65 6.46 -22.82 14.78
N ALA A 66 6.98 -23.22 15.94
CA ALA A 66 6.65 -22.57 17.21
C ALA A 66 7.10 -21.09 17.25
N ALA A 67 8.25 -20.76 16.68
CA ALA A 67 8.73 -19.38 16.59
C ALA A 67 7.83 -18.52 15.69
N ARG A 68 7.45 -19.05 14.51
CA ARG A 68 6.55 -18.36 13.57
C ARG A 68 5.12 -18.27 14.09
N ASP A 69 4.61 -19.30 14.75
CA ASP A 69 3.29 -19.31 15.39
C ASP A 69 3.18 -18.23 16.48
N ALA A 70 4.26 -17.97 17.24
CA ALA A 70 4.27 -16.89 18.21
C ALA A 70 4.14 -15.51 17.54
N GLU A 71 4.81 -15.30 16.40
CA GLU A 71 4.73 -14.06 15.62
C GLU A 71 3.36 -13.88 14.96
N TYR A 72 2.82 -14.93 14.33
CA TYR A 72 1.45 -14.97 13.81
C TYR A 72 0.42 -14.74 14.91
N GLY A 73 0.62 -15.32 16.10
CA GLY A 73 -0.22 -15.08 17.27
C GLY A 73 -0.27 -13.60 17.67
N GLY A 74 0.85 -12.87 17.55
CA GLY A 74 0.90 -11.42 17.73
C GLY A 74 0.08 -10.65 16.69
N ILE A 75 0.11 -11.08 15.43
CA ILE A 75 -0.72 -10.50 14.35
C ILE A 75 -2.20 -10.77 14.60
N VAL A 76 -2.55 -12.01 14.95
CA VAL A 76 -3.93 -12.42 15.30
C VAL A 76 -4.47 -11.60 16.47
N ALA A 77 -3.67 -11.41 17.53
CA ALA A 77 -4.07 -10.63 18.69
C ALA A 77 -4.28 -9.14 18.35
N GLU A 78 -3.49 -8.58 17.44
CA GLU A 78 -3.71 -7.22 16.94
C GLU A 78 -4.94 -7.12 16.03
N ALA A 79 -5.10 -8.03 15.08
CA ALA A 79 -6.26 -8.07 14.19
C ALA A 79 -7.57 -8.21 14.98
N ARG A 80 -7.61 -9.05 16.02
CA ARG A 80 -8.76 -9.16 16.93
C ARG A 80 -9.05 -7.85 17.66
N ARG A 81 -8.03 -7.19 18.22
CA ARG A 81 -8.21 -5.86 18.85
C ARG A 81 -8.76 -4.82 17.88
N VAL A 82 -8.30 -4.83 16.63
CA VAL A 82 -8.85 -3.95 15.59
C VAL A 82 -10.33 -4.29 15.36
N ALA A 83 -10.66 -5.57 15.17
CA ALA A 83 -12.02 -6.04 14.97
C ALA A 83 -12.96 -5.69 16.14
N ASP A 84 -12.52 -5.89 17.38
CA ASP A 84 -13.29 -5.61 18.60
C ASP A 84 -13.58 -4.10 18.76
N ASN A 85 -12.69 -3.25 18.25
CA ASN A 85 -12.87 -1.79 18.23
C ASN A 85 -13.70 -1.29 17.04
N LEU A 86 -14.17 -2.18 16.17
CA LEU A 86 -15.09 -1.80 15.10
C LEU A 86 -16.53 -1.84 15.60
N PRO A 87 -17.36 -0.84 15.24
CA PRO A 87 -18.77 -0.88 15.57
C PRO A 87 -19.43 -2.09 14.92
N SER A 88 -20.38 -2.71 15.63
CA SER A 88 -21.10 -3.90 15.17
C SER A 88 -22.00 -3.63 13.96
N GLY A 89 -22.37 -2.36 13.73
CA GLY A 89 -23.12 -1.93 12.55
C GLY A 89 -22.33 -2.06 11.26
N GLU A 90 -23.01 -2.17 10.11
CA GLU A 90 -22.34 -2.26 8.81
C GLU A 90 -21.65 -0.97 8.38
N ALA A 91 -22.13 0.19 8.85
CA ALA A 91 -21.58 1.49 8.51
C ALA A 91 -20.51 1.92 9.52
N LEU A 92 -19.30 2.20 9.03
CA LEU A 92 -18.22 2.79 9.81
C LEU A 92 -18.44 4.32 9.91
N PRO A 93 -18.28 4.92 11.11
CA PRO A 93 -18.27 6.37 11.28
C PRO A 93 -17.23 7.06 10.39
N GLU A 94 -17.50 8.32 10.02
CA GLU A 94 -16.52 9.18 9.34
C GLU A 94 -15.22 9.25 10.15
N GLY A 95 -14.07 9.08 9.49
CA GLY A 95 -12.75 9.02 10.11
C GLY A 95 -12.31 7.65 10.66
N ARG A 96 -13.23 6.72 10.99
CA ARG A 96 -12.82 5.37 11.45
C ARG A 96 -12.35 4.48 10.30
N ARG A 97 -12.93 4.65 9.11
CA ARG A 97 -12.55 3.91 7.90
C ARG A 97 -11.06 4.03 7.56
N PRO A 98 -10.50 5.24 7.41
CA PRO A 98 -9.09 5.34 7.06
C PRO A 98 -8.14 4.85 8.14
N GLN A 99 -8.52 5.00 9.42
CA GLN A 99 -7.80 4.36 10.51
C GLN A 99 -7.80 2.83 10.35
N LEU A 100 -8.94 2.23 10.00
CA LEU A 100 -9.04 0.79 9.74
C LEU A 100 -8.18 0.39 8.54
N GLU A 101 -8.19 1.15 7.45
CA GLU A 101 -7.36 0.89 6.27
C GLU A 101 -5.86 0.93 6.61
N ALA A 102 -5.42 1.91 7.40
CA ALA A 102 -4.04 2.02 7.85
C ALA A 102 -3.65 0.85 8.79
N GLU A 103 -4.55 0.46 9.70
CA GLU A 103 -4.38 -0.71 10.57
C GLU A 103 -4.25 -2.00 9.76
N VAL A 104 -5.10 -2.18 8.75
CA VAL A 104 -5.06 -3.32 7.82
C VAL A 104 -3.76 -3.32 7.02
N ALA A 105 -3.34 -2.18 6.46
CA ALA A 105 -2.10 -2.07 5.71
C ALA A 105 -0.88 -2.43 6.57
N ARG A 106 -0.84 -1.98 7.83
CA ARG A 106 0.19 -2.37 8.81
C ARG A 106 0.19 -3.87 9.09
N LEU A 107 -0.98 -4.46 9.34
CA LEU A 107 -1.12 -5.90 9.57
C LEU A 107 -0.64 -6.71 8.36
N LYS A 108 -1.00 -6.31 7.14
CA LYS A 108 -0.57 -6.96 5.89
C LYS A 108 0.95 -6.92 5.70
N ARG A 109 1.59 -5.78 5.97
CA ARG A 109 3.06 -5.67 5.92
C ARG A 109 3.72 -6.64 6.89
N ARG A 110 3.31 -6.63 8.15
CA ARG A 110 3.83 -7.54 9.18
C ARG A 110 3.60 -9.01 8.84
N LEU A 111 2.42 -9.34 8.31
CA LEU A 111 2.08 -10.69 7.86
C LEU A 111 2.97 -11.17 6.71
N ALA A 112 3.28 -10.29 5.75
CA ALA A 112 4.21 -10.60 4.67
C ALA A 112 5.65 -10.79 5.19
N GLU A 113 6.10 -9.96 6.13
CA GLU A 113 7.41 -10.08 6.78
C GLU A 113 7.56 -11.44 7.51
N VAL A 114 6.58 -11.82 8.34
CA VAL A 114 6.61 -13.10 9.06
C VAL A 114 6.55 -14.29 8.08
N SER A 115 5.72 -14.19 7.04
CA SER A 115 5.59 -15.26 6.03
C SER A 115 6.84 -15.44 5.19
N ALA A 116 7.65 -14.40 4.98
CA ALA A 116 8.94 -14.52 4.32
C ALA A 116 9.97 -15.31 5.15
N LEU A 117 9.77 -15.40 6.47
CA LEU A 117 10.60 -16.15 7.40
C LEU A 117 10.01 -17.52 7.78
N ASP A 118 8.86 -17.88 7.20
CA ASP A 118 8.15 -19.12 7.45
C ASP A 118 8.60 -20.22 6.47
N PHE A 119 9.67 -20.91 6.83
CA PHE A 119 10.29 -21.93 5.99
C PHE A 119 9.50 -23.25 5.93
N PHE A 120 8.64 -23.52 6.92
CA PHE A 120 8.01 -24.83 7.12
C PHE A 120 6.48 -24.79 7.17
N GLY A 121 5.86 -23.61 7.02
CA GLY A 121 4.42 -23.47 6.95
C GLY A 121 3.76 -23.57 8.32
N ALA A 122 4.08 -22.63 9.21
CA ALA A 122 3.53 -22.58 10.55
C ALA A 122 1.98 -22.56 10.55
N PRO A 123 1.30 -23.44 11.31
CA PRO A 123 -0.16 -23.54 11.30
C PRO A 123 -0.90 -22.24 11.64
N GLY A 124 -0.30 -21.38 12.47
CA GLY A 124 -0.86 -20.10 12.90
C GLY A 124 -1.09 -19.11 11.75
N ARG A 125 -0.48 -19.33 10.59
CA ARG A 125 -0.61 -18.49 9.40
C ARG A 125 -2.06 -18.38 8.93
N GLU A 126 -2.80 -19.49 8.86
CA GLU A 126 -4.17 -19.51 8.34
C GLU A 126 -5.10 -18.57 9.13
N ALA A 127 -4.99 -18.60 10.46
CA ALA A 127 -5.76 -17.72 11.33
C ALA A 127 -5.39 -16.24 11.14
N ALA A 128 -4.11 -15.93 10.93
CA ALA A 128 -3.64 -14.58 10.67
C ALA A 128 -4.14 -14.06 9.31
N ASP A 129 -3.95 -14.85 8.24
CA ASP A 129 -4.42 -14.55 6.89
C ASP A 129 -5.95 -14.30 6.88
N GLY A 130 -6.72 -15.20 7.48
CA GLY A 130 -8.19 -15.10 7.52
C GLY A 130 -8.69 -13.86 8.24
N LEU A 131 -8.11 -13.51 9.40
CA LEU A 131 -8.53 -12.32 10.14
C LEU A 131 -8.16 -11.03 9.40
N VAL A 132 -6.94 -10.94 8.85
CA VAL A 132 -6.50 -9.76 8.11
C VAL A 132 -7.34 -9.57 6.84
N ALA A 133 -7.64 -10.64 6.11
CA ALA A 133 -8.53 -10.59 4.96
C ALA A 133 -9.95 -10.14 5.33
N SER A 134 -10.47 -10.56 6.49
CA SER A 134 -11.81 -10.15 6.95
C SER A 134 -11.89 -8.64 7.24
N LEU A 135 -10.83 -8.07 7.82
CA LEU A 135 -10.72 -6.64 8.09
C LEU A 135 -10.58 -5.84 6.79
N GLU A 136 -9.78 -6.34 5.84
CA GLU A 136 -9.64 -5.73 4.51
C GLU A 136 -10.98 -5.67 3.77
N ALA A 137 -11.74 -6.78 3.77
CA ALA A 137 -13.07 -6.80 3.17
C ALA A 137 -14.06 -5.85 3.86
N ARG A 138 -13.88 -5.59 5.16
CA ARG A 138 -14.70 -4.62 5.91
C ARG A 138 -14.32 -3.17 5.60
N ALA A 139 -13.04 -2.89 5.38
CA ALA A 139 -12.58 -1.58 4.90
C ALA A 139 -13.14 -1.27 3.50
N GLN A 140 -13.07 -2.24 2.59
CA GLN A 140 -13.47 -2.07 1.18
C GLN A 140 -14.97 -1.80 0.99
N ARG A 141 -15.86 -2.45 1.76
CA ARG A 141 -17.33 -2.27 1.67
C ARG A 141 -17.79 -0.83 1.89
N GLY A 142 -17.00 -0.02 2.59
CA GLY A 142 -17.30 1.39 2.80
C GLY A 142 -17.11 2.25 1.55
N LEU A 143 -16.15 1.90 0.69
CA LEU A 143 -15.89 2.58 -0.59
C LEU A 143 -17.04 2.33 -1.58
N GLU A 144 -17.54 1.09 -1.63
CA GLU A 144 -18.66 0.71 -2.48
C GLU A 144 -19.94 1.50 -2.16
N ARG A 145 -20.26 1.70 -0.87
CA ARG A 145 -21.41 2.54 -0.47
C ARG A 145 -21.24 4.02 -0.79
N MET A 146 -20.03 4.57 -0.77
CA MET A 146 -19.80 5.96 -1.22
C MET A 146 -20.12 6.13 -2.70
N ALA A 147 -19.94 5.08 -3.50
CA ALA A 147 -20.32 5.05 -4.91
C ALA A 147 -21.85 5.02 -5.15
N ASP A 148 -22.64 4.64 -4.14
CA ASP A 148 -24.11 4.57 -4.23
C ASP A 148 -24.80 5.89 -3.82
N GLY A 149 -24.13 6.77 -3.07
CA GLY A 149 -24.77 7.89 -2.36
C GLY A 149 -25.08 9.17 -3.16
N ARG A 150 -24.49 9.35 -4.36
CA ARG A 150 -24.80 10.48 -5.26
C ARG A 150 -25.06 9.92 -6.66
N GLN A 151 -26.23 10.23 -7.24
CA GLN A 151 -26.44 10.01 -8.67
C GLN A 151 -25.38 10.78 -9.45
N LEU A 152 -24.49 10.07 -10.13
CA LEU A 152 -23.62 10.65 -11.12
C LEU A 152 -24.50 11.14 -12.27
N GLY A 153 -24.53 12.45 -12.50
CA GLY A 153 -25.09 12.98 -13.75
C GLY A 153 -24.26 12.51 -14.95
N ASP A 154 -24.69 12.86 -16.16
CA ASP A 154 -23.90 12.58 -17.36
C ASP A 154 -22.50 13.22 -17.26
N LEU A 155 -21.46 12.39 -17.31
CA LEU A 155 -20.06 12.78 -17.17
C LEU A 155 -19.36 12.99 -18.53
N HIS A 156 -20.00 12.66 -19.65
CA HIS A 156 -19.38 12.68 -20.97
C HIS A 156 -19.53 14.04 -21.67
N GLY A 157 -18.51 14.43 -22.43
CA GLY A 157 -18.49 15.70 -23.17
C GLY A 157 -18.49 16.92 -22.24
N ARG A 158 -17.98 16.77 -21.01
CA ARG A 158 -17.99 17.83 -20.00
C ARG A 158 -16.69 18.62 -20.02
N THR A 159 -16.77 19.86 -19.55
CA THR A 159 -15.57 20.66 -19.23
C THR A 159 -15.23 20.48 -17.76
N TRP A 160 -14.10 19.85 -17.48
CA TRP A 160 -13.62 19.56 -16.14
C TRP A 160 -12.76 20.69 -15.61
N VAL A 161 -13.19 21.30 -14.51
CA VAL A 161 -12.59 22.54 -13.99
C VAL A 161 -11.84 22.28 -12.70
N THR A 162 -10.60 22.76 -12.62
CA THR A 162 -9.84 22.75 -11.36
C THR A 162 -8.99 24.01 -11.23
N ARG A 163 -8.32 24.18 -10.10
CA ARG A 163 -7.49 25.36 -9.85
C ARG A 163 -6.18 25.30 -10.62
N LYS A 164 -5.69 26.46 -11.04
CA LYS A 164 -4.35 26.62 -11.59
C LYS A 164 -3.26 26.14 -10.63
N GLY A 165 -2.11 25.76 -11.19
CA GLY A 165 -0.98 25.24 -10.43
C GLY A 165 -1.21 23.77 -10.06
N ILE A 166 -1.54 22.95 -11.06
CA ILE A 166 -1.83 21.54 -10.82
C ILE A 166 -0.61 20.77 -10.36
N HIS A 167 -0.86 19.78 -9.52
CA HIS A 167 0.10 18.86 -8.91
C HIS A 167 -0.46 17.43 -8.95
N ILE A 168 0.13 16.50 -8.19
CA ILE A 168 -0.10 15.05 -8.29
C ILE A 168 -1.58 14.66 -8.43
N ASP A 169 -2.46 15.05 -7.49
CA ASP A 169 -3.84 14.58 -7.48
C ASP A 169 -4.66 15.17 -8.64
N ARG A 170 -4.51 16.47 -8.93
CA ARG A 170 -5.15 17.11 -10.10
C ARG A 170 -4.70 16.49 -11.43
N ILE A 171 -3.40 16.23 -11.58
CA ILE A 171 -2.84 15.63 -12.79
C ILE A 171 -3.36 14.19 -12.93
N ALA A 172 -3.28 13.40 -11.87
CA ALA A 172 -3.73 12.01 -11.85
C ALA A 172 -5.24 11.91 -12.13
N SER A 173 -6.03 12.75 -11.48
CA SER A 173 -7.48 12.80 -11.63
C SER A 173 -7.86 13.18 -13.06
N ALA A 174 -7.22 14.20 -13.64
CA ALA A 174 -7.46 14.60 -15.03
C ALA A 174 -7.06 13.50 -16.03
N TRP A 175 -5.93 12.81 -15.80
CA TRP A 175 -5.55 11.64 -16.59
C TRP A 175 -6.59 10.52 -16.49
N LEU A 176 -7.04 10.18 -15.28
CA LEU A 176 -8.06 9.15 -15.04
C LEU A 176 -9.37 9.49 -15.74
N ILE A 177 -9.84 10.73 -15.59
CA ILE A 177 -11.05 11.24 -16.25
C ILE A 177 -10.93 11.05 -17.77
N ARG A 178 -9.86 11.60 -18.38
CA ARG A 178 -9.70 11.54 -19.84
C ARG A 178 -9.55 10.11 -20.36
N ARG A 179 -8.92 9.23 -19.59
CA ARG A 179 -8.60 7.88 -20.05
C ARG A 179 -9.73 6.86 -19.85
N PHE A 180 -10.48 6.96 -18.75
CA PHE A 180 -11.43 5.92 -18.35
C PHE A 180 -12.87 6.41 -18.18
N VAL A 181 -13.10 7.73 -18.11
CA VAL A 181 -14.42 8.32 -17.85
C VAL A 181 -14.97 9.04 -19.07
N ASP A 182 -14.21 9.97 -19.63
CA ASP A 182 -14.64 10.82 -20.74
C ASP A 182 -13.43 11.11 -21.67
N PRO A 183 -13.26 10.32 -22.76
CA PRO A 183 -12.20 10.56 -23.75
C PRO A 183 -12.26 11.94 -24.41
N GLY A 184 -13.43 12.59 -24.40
CA GLY A 184 -13.64 13.93 -24.93
C GLY A 184 -13.45 15.05 -23.89
N ALA A 185 -13.02 14.73 -22.67
CA ALA A 185 -12.91 15.70 -21.59
C ALA A 185 -11.98 16.87 -21.93
N ALA A 186 -12.56 18.08 -21.87
CA ALA A 186 -11.82 19.34 -21.86
C ALA A 186 -11.48 19.73 -20.42
N PHE A 187 -10.34 20.38 -20.20
CA PHE A 187 -9.94 20.86 -18.88
C PHE A 187 -9.82 22.37 -18.86
N LYS A 188 -10.25 22.98 -17.75
CA LYS A 188 -10.18 24.44 -17.54
C LYS A 188 -9.49 24.71 -16.21
N PHE A 189 -8.41 25.48 -16.25
CA PHE A 189 -7.63 25.83 -15.06
C PHE A 189 -7.92 27.25 -14.61
N VAL A 190 -8.54 27.39 -13.44
CA VAL A 190 -9.10 28.67 -12.96
C VAL A 190 -8.39 29.18 -11.72
N PRO A 191 -8.44 30.49 -11.43
CA PRO A 191 -7.96 31.02 -10.15
C PRO A 191 -8.70 30.41 -8.95
N ALA A 192 -8.00 30.22 -7.83
CA ALA A 192 -8.54 29.57 -6.63
C ALA A 192 -9.72 30.31 -5.97
N ARG A 193 -9.83 31.62 -6.16
CA ARG A 193 -10.88 32.48 -5.61
C ARG A 193 -11.69 33.04 -6.76
N SER A 194 -12.97 33.30 -6.53
CA SER A 194 -13.90 34.04 -7.43
C SER A 194 -14.42 33.32 -8.68
N TYR A 195 -14.05 32.06 -8.92
CA TYR A 195 -14.61 31.31 -10.04
C TYR A 195 -16.05 30.84 -9.76
N ARG A 196 -16.96 31.03 -10.72
CA ARG A 196 -18.32 30.49 -10.70
C ARG A 196 -18.47 29.51 -11.87
N PRO A 197 -18.93 28.27 -11.64
CA PRO A 197 -19.07 27.28 -12.69
C PRO A 197 -20.15 27.67 -13.69
N GLU A 198 -19.88 27.43 -14.96
CA GLU A 198 -20.82 27.59 -16.07
C GLU A 198 -21.63 26.29 -16.29
N PRO A 199 -22.83 26.36 -16.89
CA PRO A 199 -23.58 25.15 -17.25
C PRO A 199 -22.74 24.24 -18.15
N GLY A 200 -22.66 22.95 -17.80
CA GLY A 200 -21.82 21.99 -18.53
C GLY A 200 -20.46 21.73 -17.91
N GLU A 201 -20.07 22.51 -16.90
CA GLU A 201 -18.81 22.32 -16.18
C GLU A 201 -18.94 21.40 -14.96
N LEU A 202 -17.92 20.57 -14.73
CA LEU A 202 -17.79 19.73 -13.54
C LEU A 202 -16.47 20.08 -12.85
N ARG A 203 -16.52 20.46 -11.58
CA ARG A 203 -15.31 20.83 -10.84
C ARG A 203 -14.70 19.61 -10.18
N PHE A 204 -13.38 19.60 -10.09
CA PHE A 204 -12.66 18.60 -9.32
C PHE A 204 -11.46 19.17 -8.56
N ASP A 205 -11.11 18.55 -7.43
CA ASP A 205 -10.01 18.94 -6.52
C ASP A 205 -9.95 20.47 -6.29
N MET A 206 -11.09 21.01 -5.88
CA MET A 206 -11.21 22.40 -5.45
C MET A 206 -12.37 22.54 -4.46
N PHE A 207 -12.45 23.71 -3.83
CA PHE A 207 -13.50 23.99 -2.85
C PHE A 207 -14.90 23.85 -3.48
N GLU A 208 -15.79 23.17 -2.76
CA GLU A 208 -17.18 22.87 -3.19
C GLU A 208 -17.29 22.12 -4.53
N ALA A 209 -16.23 21.48 -5.01
CA ALA A 209 -16.26 20.71 -6.24
C ALA A 209 -17.13 19.46 -6.14
N GLU A 210 -17.70 19.05 -7.27
CA GLU A 210 -18.49 17.83 -7.40
C GLU A 210 -17.65 16.59 -7.06
N PHE A 211 -16.37 16.59 -7.44
CA PHE A 211 -15.37 15.59 -7.07
C PHE A 211 -14.23 16.23 -6.29
N THR A 212 -14.14 15.98 -5.00
CA THR A 212 -13.06 16.54 -4.16
C THR A 212 -12.70 15.51 -3.11
N HIS A 213 -11.76 15.86 -2.23
CA HIS A 213 -11.39 15.01 -1.11
C HIS A 213 -12.61 14.70 -0.24
N GLU A 214 -12.76 13.45 0.18
CA GLU A 214 -13.85 13.01 1.05
C GLU A 214 -13.31 12.14 2.17
N GLY A 215 -13.37 12.66 3.40
CA GLY A 215 -12.64 12.08 4.52
C GLY A 215 -11.14 12.07 4.22
N ASP A 216 -10.56 10.87 4.21
CA ASP A 216 -9.13 10.65 3.97
C ASP A 216 -8.86 10.19 2.54
N LEU A 217 -9.82 10.31 1.62
CA LEU A 217 -9.59 9.99 0.20
C LEU A 217 -9.14 11.24 -0.54
N CYS A 218 -8.08 11.12 -1.36
CA CYS A 218 -7.78 12.14 -2.36
C CYS A 218 -8.82 12.14 -3.48
N THR A 219 -8.82 13.16 -4.34
CA THR A 219 -9.80 13.29 -5.42
C THR A 219 -9.73 12.11 -6.39
N PHE A 220 -8.53 11.60 -6.67
CA PHE A 220 -8.33 10.42 -7.51
C PHE A 220 -9.07 9.18 -6.95
N GLU A 221 -8.97 8.93 -5.65
CA GLU A 221 -9.66 7.82 -4.98
C GLU A 221 -11.18 8.02 -4.96
N VAL A 222 -11.63 9.26 -4.76
CA VAL A 222 -13.07 9.59 -4.83
C VAL A 222 -13.63 9.36 -6.23
N LEU A 223 -12.87 9.69 -7.29
CA LEU A 223 -13.25 9.41 -8.68
C LEU A 223 -13.34 7.90 -8.94
N LEU A 224 -12.34 7.11 -8.53
CA LEU A 224 -12.36 5.65 -8.68
C LEU A 224 -13.58 5.03 -8.00
N ALA A 225 -13.84 5.44 -6.75
CA ALA A 225 -14.95 4.93 -5.98
C ALA A 225 -16.28 5.28 -6.65
N ARG A 226 -16.52 6.56 -6.96
CA ARG A 226 -17.80 7.01 -7.50
C ARG A 226 -18.11 6.47 -8.88
N VAL A 227 -17.12 6.45 -9.78
CA VAL A 227 -17.30 5.95 -11.15
C VAL A 227 -17.28 4.42 -11.20
N ARG A 228 -16.96 3.74 -10.10
CA ARG A 228 -16.86 2.27 -9.98
C ARG A 228 -15.86 1.66 -10.96
N LEU A 229 -14.68 2.28 -11.04
CA LEU A 229 -13.58 1.77 -11.84
C LEU A 229 -12.78 0.72 -11.04
N ASP A 230 -13.10 -0.54 -11.28
CA ASP A 230 -12.50 -1.69 -10.56
C ASP A 230 -11.24 -2.27 -11.23
N ASP A 231 -10.54 -1.48 -12.06
CA ASP A 231 -9.28 -1.93 -12.66
C ASP A 231 -8.19 -2.03 -11.59
N PRO A 232 -7.66 -3.23 -11.29
CA PRO A 232 -6.76 -3.35 -10.17
C PRO A 232 -5.32 -2.87 -10.49
N ALA A 233 -5.01 -2.47 -11.74
CA ALA A 233 -3.83 -1.68 -12.04
C ALA A 233 -3.92 -0.22 -11.54
N LEU A 234 -5.13 0.29 -11.28
CA LEU A 234 -5.35 1.63 -10.73
C LEU A 234 -5.13 1.69 -9.22
N ARG A 235 -5.25 0.57 -8.49
CA ARG A 235 -5.03 0.51 -7.03
C ARG A 235 -3.62 0.95 -6.58
N PRO A 236 -2.52 0.43 -7.15
CA PRO A 236 -1.19 0.92 -6.78
C PRO A 236 -0.96 2.38 -7.17
N ILE A 237 -1.58 2.86 -8.26
CA ILE A 237 -1.53 4.27 -8.65
C ILE A 237 -2.27 5.13 -7.62
N ALA A 238 -3.46 4.72 -7.19
CA ALA A 238 -4.22 5.41 -6.15
C ALA A 238 -3.41 5.56 -4.86
N ALA A 239 -2.75 4.48 -4.42
CA ALA A 239 -1.88 4.50 -3.25
C ALA A 239 -0.69 5.47 -3.40
N ILE A 240 -0.05 5.52 -4.59
CA ILE A 240 1.02 6.48 -4.87
C ILE A 240 0.49 7.92 -4.81
N VAL A 241 -0.63 8.20 -5.47
CA VAL A 241 -1.22 9.55 -5.51
C VAL A 241 -1.59 10.00 -4.10
N HIS A 242 -2.24 9.13 -3.33
CA HIS A 242 -2.63 9.39 -1.95
C HIS A 242 -1.43 9.76 -1.07
N ASP A 243 -0.38 8.92 -1.04
CA ASP A 243 0.79 9.15 -0.19
C ASP A 243 1.45 10.51 -0.49
N ILE A 244 1.51 10.90 -1.76
CA ILE A 244 2.13 12.16 -2.18
C ILE A 244 1.23 13.35 -1.84
N ASP A 245 -0.08 13.21 -2.05
CA ASP A 245 -1.04 14.30 -1.92
C ASP A 245 -1.40 14.59 -0.46
N LEU A 246 -1.76 13.56 0.31
CA LEU A 246 -2.10 13.67 1.74
C LEU A 246 -0.86 13.76 2.64
N LYS A 247 0.32 13.31 2.16
CA LYS A 247 1.60 13.36 2.89
C LYS A 247 1.58 12.64 4.24
N ASP A 248 0.77 11.59 4.35
CA ASP A 248 0.60 10.79 5.56
C ASP A 248 1.38 9.45 5.52
N ALA A 249 1.96 9.12 4.36
CA ALA A 249 2.67 7.86 4.11
C ALA A 249 1.85 6.61 4.49
N LYS A 250 0.53 6.68 4.28
CA LYS A 250 -0.41 5.61 4.62
C LYS A 250 -0.07 4.28 3.95
N PHE A 251 0.26 4.31 2.65
CA PHE A 251 0.56 3.11 1.86
C PHE A 251 2.05 2.81 1.77
N ASP A 252 2.90 3.82 1.95
CA ASP A 252 4.36 3.75 2.01
C ASP A 252 4.96 2.99 0.82
N ARG A 253 4.49 3.33 -0.38
CA ARG A 253 4.94 2.65 -1.59
C ARG A 253 6.36 3.09 -1.99
N PRO A 254 7.25 2.16 -2.37
CA PRO A 254 8.61 2.51 -2.77
C PRO A 254 8.64 3.42 -4.00
N GLU A 255 7.63 3.34 -4.87
CA GLU A 255 7.51 4.20 -6.05
C GLU A 255 7.16 5.66 -5.70
N ALA A 256 6.52 5.91 -4.56
CA ALA A 256 5.90 7.21 -4.24
C ALA A 256 6.93 8.36 -4.19
N ALA A 257 8.05 8.15 -3.50
CA ALA A 257 9.10 9.18 -3.39
C ALA A 257 9.69 9.56 -4.76
N GLY A 258 9.86 8.59 -5.67
CA GLY A 258 10.36 8.85 -7.02
C GLY A 258 9.35 9.64 -7.86
N ILE A 259 8.08 9.25 -7.79
CA ILE A 259 7.00 9.92 -8.52
C ILE A 259 6.75 11.34 -8.01
N ASP A 260 6.80 11.56 -6.69
CA ASP A 260 6.74 12.91 -6.10
C ASP A 260 7.78 13.84 -6.72
N ARG A 261 9.04 13.42 -6.77
CA ARG A 261 10.15 14.22 -7.32
C ARG A 261 10.00 14.48 -8.81
N LEU A 262 9.51 13.48 -9.55
CA LEU A 262 9.27 13.63 -10.98
C LEU A 262 8.15 14.65 -11.26
N ILE A 263 7.02 14.56 -10.56
CA ILE A 263 5.88 15.45 -10.71
C ILE A 263 6.24 16.87 -10.23
N ALA A 264 6.98 17.00 -9.12
CA ALA A 264 7.53 18.28 -8.69
C ALA A 264 8.44 18.90 -9.77
N GLY A 265 9.30 18.10 -10.41
CA GLY A 265 10.14 18.54 -11.53
C GLY A 265 9.33 19.03 -12.74
N ILE A 266 8.24 18.34 -13.09
CA ILE A 266 7.31 18.77 -14.15
C ILE A 266 6.70 20.12 -13.79
N ALA A 267 6.20 20.28 -12.57
CA ALA A 267 5.60 21.54 -12.11
C ALA A 267 6.61 22.70 -12.06
N MET A 268 7.87 22.43 -11.72
CA MET A 268 8.95 23.43 -11.74
C MET A 268 9.35 23.85 -13.15
N ARG A 269 9.36 22.91 -14.10
CA ARG A 269 9.78 23.15 -15.49
C ARG A 269 8.70 23.85 -16.32
N HIS A 270 7.44 23.51 -16.10
CA HIS A 270 6.32 23.96 -16.93
C HIS A 270 5.45 24.97 -16.16
N ARG A 271 5.28 26.18 -16.70
CA ARG A 271 4.44 27.22 -16.08
C ARG A 271 2.96 27.05 -16.43
N ASP A 272 2.67 26.51 -17.61
CA ASP A 272 1.31 26.28 -18.09
C ASP A 272 0.78 24.94 -17.58
N ASP A 273 -0.50 24.91 -17.18
CA ASP A 273 -1.12 23.71 -16.59
C ASP A 273 -1.49 22.65 -17.64
N GLU A 274 -1.74 23.02 -18.90
CA GLU A 274 -1.93 22.04 -19.98
C GLU A 274 -0.64 21.27 -20.26
N ASP A 275 0.50 21.95 -20.26
CA ASP A 275 1.81 21.32 -20.41
C ASP A 275 2.11 20.35 -19.24
N ARG A 276 1.79 20.78 -17.99
CA ARG A 276 1.92 19.92 -16.81
C ARG A 276 1.05 18.68 -16.92
N LEU A 277 -0.20 18.86 -17.34
CA LEU A 277 -1.15 17.78 -17.52
C LEU A 277 -0.65 16.81 -18.58
N ALA A 278 -0.25 17.29 -19.76
CA ALA A 278 0.24 16.45 -20.85
C ALA A 278 1.48 15.62 -20.43
N ARG A 279 2.44 16.26 -19.75
CA ARG A 279 3.66 15.56 -19.28
C ARG A 279 3.39 14.60 -18.14
N GLY A 280 2.54 14.98 -17.18
CA GLY A 280 2.17 14.12 -16.07
C GLY A 280 1.30 12.94 -16.48
N ALA A 281 0.37 13.15 -17.41
CA ALA A 281 -0.47 12.08 -17.97
C ALA A 281 0.37 10.98 -18.63
N ALA A 282 1.44 11.34 -19.36
CA ALA A 282 2.36 10.36 -19.92
C ALA A 282 3.04 9.49 -18.84
N VAL A 283 3.41 10.07 -17.70
CA VAL A 283 3.96 9.33 -16.56
C VAL A 283 2.93 8.34 -16.00
N PHE A 284 1.67 8.75 -15.89
CA PHE A 284 0.60 7.87 -15.43
C PHE A 284 0.25 6.78 -16.44
N ASP A 285 0.34 7.04 -17.75
CA ASP A 285 0.21 6.01 -18.77
C ASP A 285 1.31 4.94 -18.63
N ASP A 286 2.57 5.34 -18.41
CA ASP A 286 3.69 4.42 -18.22
C ASP A 286 3.55 3.60 -16.93
N LEU A 287 3.15 4.25 -15.81
CA LEU A 287 2.87 3.58 -14.54
C LEU A 287 1.71 2.57 -14.68
N TYR A 288 0.64 2.98 -15.36
CA TYR A 288 -0.50 2.10 -15.61
C TYR A 288 -0.08 0.89 -16.43
N GLU A 289 0.71 1.08 -17.49
CA GLU A 289 1.21 -0.04 -18.30
C GLU A 289 2.09 -0.99 -17.48
N TYR A 290 2.96 -0.46 -16.63
CA TYR A 290 3.77 -1.26 -15.71
C TYR A 290 2.91 -2.13 -14.78
N PHE A 291 1.95 -1.51 -14.07
CA PHE A 291 1.10 -2.25 -13.12
C PHE A 291 0.11 -3.19 -13.82
N ARG A 292 -0.28 -2.89 -15.06
CA ARG A 292 -1.09 -3.79 -15.88
C ARG A 292 -0.31 -5.04 -16.29
N ARG A 293 0.94 -4.88 -16.76
CA ARG A 293 1.77 -6.02 -17.23
C ARG A 293 2.37 -6.86 -16.12
N LYS A 294 2.76 -6.26 -14.99
CA LYS A 294 3.31 -7.01 -13.84
C LYS A 294 2.31 -8.03 -13.26
N ARG A 295 1.04 -7.93 -13.64
CA ARG A 295 -0.04 -8.84 -13.24
C ARG A 295 -0.37 -9.89 -14.31
N ALA A 296 0.17 -9.76 -15.53
CA ALA A 296 -0.02 -10.69 -16.63
C ALA A 296 0.98 -11.86 -16.58
#